data_AF-A0A2D8WSA6-F1
#
_entry.id   AF-A0A2D8WSA6-F1
#
_cell.length_a   1.000
_cell.length_b   1.000
_cell.length_c   1.000
_cell.angle_alpha   90.00
_cell.angle_beta   90.00
_cell.angle_gamma   90.00
#
_symmetry.space_group_name_H-M   'P 1'
#
loop_
_entity.id
_entity.type
_entity.pdbx_description
1 polymer ?
#
loop_
_entity_poly.entity_id
_entity_poly.type
_entity_poly.pdbx_seq_one_letter_code
_entity_poly.pdbx_strand_id
1 'polypeptide(L)' 'SDNAGSWTLTVLSDIKIILGRDQLVEKLQRLQSVWMAELSSQEKNINVIDLRYPNGLAVKWKQNTRS' A
#
# COMPACT_ATOMS: atom_id res chain seq x y z
N SER A 1 4.95 -6.75 27.08
CA SER A 1 3.72 -7.15 26.35
C SER A 1 3.68 -6.33 25.09
N ASP A 2 4.09 -6.93 23.97
CA ASP A 2 4.10 -6.25 22.67
C ASP A 2 2.63 -6.04 22.26
N ASN A 3 2.16 -4.80 22.35
CA ASN A 3 0.76 -4.48 22.16
C ASN A 3 0.45 -4.56 20.66
N ALA A 4 -0.46 -5.47 20.31
CA ALA A 4 -0.88 -5.70 18.93
C ALA A 4 -1.40 -4.39 18.30
N GLY A 5 -0.81 -3.95 17.18
CA GLY A 5 -1.24 -2.68 16.60
C GLY A 5 -0.65 -2.34 15.23
N SER A 6 -0.66 -3.26 14.26
CA SER A 6 -0.39 -2.90 12.88
C SER A 6 -1.66 -2.39 12.20
N TRP A 7 -1.65 -1.15 11.73
CA TRP A 7 -2.77 -0.59 10.98
C TRP A 7 -2.79 -1.14 9.56
N THR A 8 -3.94 -1.71 9.18
CA THR A 8 -4.24 -2.09 7.80
C THR A 8 -5.42 -1.24 7.34
N LEU A 9 -5.28 -0.61 6.18
CA LEU A 9 -6.34 0.15 5.55
C LEU A 9 -6.72 -0.55 4.25
N THR A 10 -7.99 -0.87 4.08
CA THR A 10 -8.55 -1.31 2.80
C THR A 10 -9.21 -0.10 2.17
N VAL A 11 -8.69 0.40 1.05
CA VAL A 11 -9.30 1.51 0.32
C VAL A 11 -9.94 0.93 -0.94
N LEU A 12 -11.24 1.22 -1.11
CA LEU A 12 -12.10 0.96 -2.27
C LEU A 12 -11.69 -0.19 -3.21
N SER A 13 -12.49 -1.25 -3.11
CA SER A 13 -12.83 -2.23 -4.15
C SER A 13 -11.78 -3.21 -4.67
N ASP A 14 -10.52 -3.24 -4.20
CA ASP A 14 -9.62 -4.43 -4.33
C ASP A 14 -8.18 -4.22 -3.82
N ILE A 15 -7.75 -2.98 -3.53
CA ILE A 15 -6.35 -2.71 -3.16
C ILE A 15 -6.18 -2.73 -1.64
N LYS A 16 -5.33 -3.64 -1.15
CA LYS A 16 -4.95 -3.68 0.27
C LYS A 16 -3.77 -2.75 0.52
N ILE A 17 -3.89 -1.83 1.49
CA ILE A 17 -2.78 -0.96 1.91
C ILE A 17 -2.34 -1.34 3.34
N ILE A 18 -1.07 -1.70 3.48
CA ILE A 18 -0.47 -2.07 4.78
C ILE A 18 0.42 -0.92 5.24
N LEU A 19 0.02 -0.23 6.32
CA LEU A 19 0.76 0.92 6.84
C LEU A 19 1.77 0.50 7.93
N GLY A 20 1.52 -0.60 8.63
CA GLY A 20 2.36 -1.01 9.76
C GLY A 20 2.12 -0.15 11.00
N ARG A 21 3.20 0.19 11.72
CA ARG A 21 3.17 1.01 12.94
C ARG A 21 3.83 2.36 12.72
N ASP A 22 3.37 3.37 13.44
CA ASP A 22 3.95 4.72 13.50
C ASP A 22 4.00 5.45 12.14
N GLN A 23 4.43 6.72 12.16
CA GLN A 23 4.72 7.53 10.96
C GLN A 23 3.58 7.60 9.94
N LEU A 24 2.32 7.61 10.42
CA LEU A 24 1.14 7.53 9.56
C LEU A 24 1.12 8.65 8.51
N VAL A 25 1.38 9.88 8.92
CA VAL A 25 1.36 11.06 8.03
C VAL A 25 2.42 10.93 6.93
N GLU A 26 3.65 10.58 7.29
CA GLU A 26 4.77 10.41 6.35
C GLU A 26 4.47 9.29 5.33
N LYS A 27 3.84 8.20 5.78
CA LYS A 27 3.42 7.10 4.90
C LYS A 27 2.31 7.52 3.95
N LEU A 28 1.33 8.29 4.41
CA LEU A 28 0.26 8.80 3.54
C LEU A 28 0.80 9.79 2.50
N GLN A 29 1.74 10.66 2.89
CA GLN A 29 2.43 11.55 1.95
C GLN A 29 3.22 10.77 0.90
N ARG A 30 4.00 9.76 1.31
CA ARG A 30 4.72 8.88 0.38
C ARG A 30 3.76 8.15 -0.56
N LEU A 31 2.68 7.60 -0.03
CA LEU A 31 1.66 6.94 -0.83
C LEU A 31 1.07 7.90 -1.86
N GLN A 32 0.70 9.11 -1.47
CA GLN A 32 0.17 10.12 -2.39
C GLN A 32 1.16 10.45 -3.51
N SER A 33 2.43 10.71 -3.18
CA SER A 33 3.46 11.03 -4.16
C SER A 33 3.66 9.91 -5.19
N VAL A 34 3.80 8.67 -4.73
CA VAL A 34 4.01 7.52 -5.63
C VAL A 34 2.74 7.16 -6.39
N TRP A 35 1.56 7.36 -5.78
CA TRP A 35 0.28 7.13 -6.45
C TRP A 35 0.09 8.05 -7.66
N MET A 36 0.33 9.34 -7.46
CA MET A 36 0.19 10.35 -8.51
C MET A 36 1.24 10.17 -9.61
N ALA A 37 2.47 9.81 -9.24
CA ALA A 37 3.56 9.65 -10.21
C ALA A 37 3.42 8.37 -11.06
N GLU A 38 3.10 7.23 -10.44
CA GLU A 38 3.28 5.92 -11.10
C GLU A 38 2.06 5.00 -11.00
N LEU A 39 1.45 4.90 -9.81
CA LEU A 39 0.50 3.80 -9.54
C LEU A 39 -0.92 4.03 -10.09
N SER A 40 -1.34 5.28 -10.25
CA SER A 40 -2.69 5.61 -10.75
C SER A 40 -2.97 5.00 -12.13
N SER A 41 -1.96 4.94 -13.01
CA SER A 41 -2.08 4.32 -14.35
C SER A 41 -2.22 2.79 -14.31
N GLN A 42 -1.82 2.16 -13.20
CA GLN A 42 -1.78 0.71 -13.02
C GLN A 42 -2.79 0.22 -11.97
N GLU A 43 -3.69 1.08 -11.48
CA GLU A 43 -4.62 0.80 -10.37
C GLU A 43 -5.28 -0.58 -10.48
N LYS A 44 -5.80 -0.92 -11.66
CA LYS A 44 -6.50 -2.19 -11.91
C LYS A 44 -5.62 -3.43 -11.72
N ASN A 45 -4.31 -3.28 -11.82
CA ASN A 45 -3.31 -4.34 -11.70
C ASN A 45 -2.75 -4.47 -10.28
N ILE A 46 -3.11 -3.59 -9.34
CA ILE A 46 -2.56 -3.59 -7.99
C ILE A 46 -3.38 -4.51 -7.08
N ASN A 47 -2.69 -5.34 -6.29
CA ASN A 47 -3.27 -6.19 -5.25
C ASN A 47 -2.95 -5.65 -3.85
N VAL A 48 -1.68 -5.33 -3.58
CA VAL A 48 -1.25 -4.83 -2.27
C VAL A 48 -0.24 -3.70 -2.44
N ILE A 49 -0.35 -2.66 -1.61
CA ILE A 49 0.69 -1.65 -1.39
C ILE A 49 1.15 -1.77 0.08
N ASP A 50 2.43 -2.00 0.29
CA ASP A 50 3.02 -2.21 1.62
C ASP A 50 4.02 -1.09 1.96
N LEU A 51 3.68 -0.30 2.98
CA LEU A 51 4.41 0.85 3.48
C LEU A 51 5.09 0.58 4.84
N ARG A 52 5.27 -0.69 5.23
CA ARG A 52 5.99 -1.03 6.47
C ARG A 52 7.47 -0.61 6.45
N TYR A 53 8.02 -0.30 5.28
CA TYR A 53 9.43 0.06 5.11
C TYR A 53 9.65 1.58 5.27
N PRO A 54 10.62 2.03 6.09
CA PRO A 54 10.84 3.44 6.36
C PRO A 54 11.17 4.29 5.13
N ASN A 55 11.81 3.69 4.11
CA ASN A 55 12.38 4.43 2.97
C ASN A 55 11.71 4.11 1.63
N GLY A 56 10.55 3.46 1.63
CA GLY A 56 9.91 3.08 0.37
C GLY A 56 8.53 2.47 0.55
N LEU A 57 8.00 1.94 -0.55
CA LEU A 57 6.83 1.09 -0.58
C LEU A 57 7.08 -0.11 -1.50
N ALA A 58 6.39 -1.21 -1.24
CA ALA A 58 6.39 -2.38 -2.12
C ALA A 58 4.99 -2.55 -2.73
N VAL A 59 4.95 -2.93 -4.02
CA VAL A 59 3.69 -3.20 -4.73
C VAL A 59 3.62 -4.67 -5.10
N LYS A 60 2.55 -5.33 -4.68
CA LYS A 60 2.16 -6.65 -5.18
C LYS A 60 1.14 -6.48 -6.28
N TRP A 61 1.45 -6.97 -7.47
CA TRP A 61 0.54 -6.96 -8.61
C TRP A 61 -0.47 -8.12 -8.52
N LYS A 62 -1.66 -7.94 -9.09
CA LYS A 62 -2.62 -9.03 -9.31
C LYS A 62 -1.96 -10.07 -10.22
N GLN A 63 -2.12 -11.35 -9.90
CA GLN A 63 -1.68 -12.40 -10.81
C GLN A 63 -2.61 -12.36 -12.01
N ASN A 64 -2.05 -12.17 -13.19
CA ASN A 64 -2.82 -12.23 -14.43
C ASN A 64 -3.10 -13.72 -14.69
N THR A 65 -4.20 -14.24 -14.17
CA THR A 65 -4.70 -15.55 -14.57
C THR A 65 -5.12 -15.42 -16.03
N ARG A 66 -4.21 -15.77 -16.95
CA ARG A 66 -4.59 -16.13 -18.32
C ARG A 66 -5.51 -17.35 -18.18
N SER A 67 -6.80 -17.14 -18.46
CA SER A 67 -7.78 -18.20 -18.70
C SER A 67 -8.37 -17.95 -20.08
#